data_AF-A0A5P2WBL6-F1
#
_entry.id   AF-A0A5P2WBL6-F1
#
_cell.length_a   1.000
_cell.length_b   1.000
_cell.length_c   1.000
_cell.angle_alpha   90.00
_cell.angle_beta   90.00
_cell.angle_gamma   90.00
#
_symmetry.space_group_name_H-M   'P 1'
#
loop_
_entity.id
_entity.type
_entity.pdbx_description
1 polymer ?
#
loop_
_entity_poly.entity_id
_entity_poly.type
_entity_poly.pdbx_seq_one_letter_code
_entity_poly.pdbx_strand_id
1 'polypeptide(L)'
;MPTAQAATYTKITGSGSTWSSNALDQWRRNISANIGMTVNFTANGSSQGREQFRNGVVDFAVSEIPYGLTEGGVRDAPPTRGYAYMPIVAGGTAFMYNLSIGGKRVTNLRLSGEVIAKIFTGKITMWNDGAIAADNPGLTLPARRVVPVVRSDGSGTTAQFTTWMAKEQGALWNDYCGRTGRSGACGMTSYYPVLPGSSMIAKSGSLGVSGFVRQPQAEGSITYVEYSYAIKTGFPVAKMLNLHGYYVEPTASSVAVALTGATINQDKGSDNYLTQILDGVYRNTDDRTYPLSSYSYMILPTTIGGDQNPMTKDKGLSLGTFANYFLCDGQQQAEELGYSPLPKNLVEAGFDQVRRVPGAPTSEININKCRNPTFSSDGTNTLAKNAPHPKDCDRKGPTQCSDGTAGAQGQDTAVKPEARGGNGSSGGSGNGSGSGGGSGNGTGKGSGGKGTGTGGTGGAGPTSGATQDSDGDGIPDAQESAAATQGGTTIDPDTGQVISADGGTGGGDTSVVASPVGLASDRFGLRSALMALSAVLLLGVVVGPPLTARALAARARRKGEPV
;
A
#
# COMPACT_ATOMS: atom_id res chain seq x y z
N MET A 1 -35.25 -17.18 32.49
CA MET A 1 -34.54 -17.04 31.21
C MET A 1 -33.10 -17.46 31.44
N PRO A 2 -32.53 -18.44 30.69
CA PRO A 2 -31.09 -18.64 30.70
C PRO A 2 -30.43 -17.37 30.13
N THR A 3 -29.43 -16.84 30.83
CA THR A 3 -28.60 -15.75 30.32
C THR A 3 -27.88 -16.24 29.07
N ALA A 4 -28.06 -15.54 27.95
CA ALA A 4 -27.29 -15.81 26.74
C ALA A 4 -25.81 -15.54 27.03
N GLN A 5 -25.02 -16.60 27.17
CA GLN A 5 -23.60 -16.49 27.44
C GLN A 5 -22.92 -15.89 26.20
N ALA A 6 -22.39 -14.68 26.33
CA ALA A 6 -21.71 -13.99 25.24
C ALA A 6 -20.55 -14.87 24.72
N ALA A 7 -20.47 -15.02 23.39
CA ALA A 7 -19.43 -15.83 22.76
C ALA A 7 -18.04 -15.31 23.18
N THR A 8 -17.25 -16.15 23.84
CA THR A 8 -15.90 -15.81 24.26
C THR A 8 -14.93 -16.08 23.11
N TYR A 9 -14.45 -15.01 22.47
CA TYR A 9 -13.52 -15.11 21.35
C TYR A 9 -12.07 -15.19 21.83
N THR A 10 -11.36 -16.24 21.41
CA THR A 10 -9.91 -16.34 21.67
C THR A 10 -9.16 -15.39 20.75
N LYS A 11 -8.18 -14.65 21.30
CA LYS A 11 -7.31 -13.76 20.53
C LYS A 11 -6.56 -14.54 19.44
N ILE A 12 -6.61 -14.02 18.21
CA ILE A 12 -5.86 -14.54 17.06
C ILE A 12 -4.80 -13.53 16.62
N THR A 13 -3.66 -14.03 16.13
CA THR A 13 -2.55 -13.23 15.62
C THR A 13 -2.20 -13.63 14.20
N GLY A 14 -2.04 -12.65 13.32
CA GLY A 14 -1.59 -12.85 11.94
C GLY A 14 -0.45 -11.92 11.54
N SER A 15 0.15 -12.19 10.37
CA SER A 15 1.22 -11.36 9.82
C SER A 15 1.27 -11.39 8.28
N GLY A 16 1.89 -10.37 7.70
CA GLY A 16 2.36 -10.40 6.32
C GLY A 16 2.08 -9.12 5.57
N SER A 17 1.25 -9.25 4.54
CA SER A 17 0.99 -8.25 3.51
C SER A 17 0.73 -6.84 4.05
N THR A 18 1.55 -5.88 3.60
CA THR A 18 1.22 -4.46 3.65
C THR A 18 0.14 -4.09 2.63
N TRP A 19 -0.07 -4.93 1.61
CA TRP A 19 -1.07 -4.67 0.56
C TRP A 19 -2.48 -4.71 1.12
N SER A 20 -2.80 -5.64 2.02
CA SER A 20 -4.10 -5.72 2.68
C SER A 20 -4.22 -4.92 3.98
N SER A 21 -3.14 -4.31 4.49
CA SER A 21 -3.12 -3.86 5.89
C SER A 21 -4.11 -2.74 6.18
N ASN A 22 -4.32 -1.79 5.25
CA ASN A 22 -5.27 -0.69 5.45
C ASN A 22 -6.72 -1.19 5.63
N ALA A 23 -7.12 -2.26 4.93
CA ALA A 23 -8.43 -2.90 5.07
C ALA A 23 -8.51 -3.74 6.37
N LEU A 24 -7.50 -4.58 6.62
CA LEU A 24 -7.37 -5.37 7.85
C LEU A 24 -7.42 -4.52 9.12
N ASP A 25 -6.74 -3.37 9.11
CA ASP A 25 -6.73 -2.41 10.22
C ASP A 25 -8.10 -1.81 10.49
N GLN A 26 -8.90 -1.54 9.45
CA GLN A 26 -10.28 -1.10 9.64
C GLN A 26 -11.16 -2.22 10.18
N TRP A 27 -11.08 -3.41 9.57
CA TRP A 27 -11.93 -4.54 9.94
C TRP A 27 -11.66 -5.06 11.35
N ARG A 28 -10.39 -5.10 11.80
CA ARG A 28 -10.07 -5.47 13.19
C ARG A 28 -10.55 -4.45 14.21
N ARG A 29 -10.54 -3.15 13.89
CA ARG A 29 -11.18 -2.11 14.73
C ARG A 29 -12.70 -2.32 14.80
N ASN A 30 -13.35 -2.52 13.65
CA ASN A 30 -14.80 -2.74 13.59
C ASN A 30 -15.21 -3.98 14.41
N ILE A 31 -14.48 -5.09 14.28
CA ILE A 31 -14.78 -6.33 15.00
C ILE A 31 -14.50 -6.21 16.50
N SER A 32 -13.44 -5.52 16.90
CA SER A 32 -13.19 -5.21 18.31
C SER A 32 -14.30 -4.34 18.91
N ALA A 33 -14.80 -3.35 18.16
CA ALA A 33 -15.88 -2.47 18.61
C ALA A 33 -17.26 -3.14 18.64
N ASN A 34 -17.55 -4.00 17.65
CA ASN A 34 -18.87 -4.61 17.48
C ASN A 34 -19.10 -5.82 18.41
N ILE A 35 -18.07 -6.64 18.62
CA ILE A 35 -18.20 -7.94 19.33
C ILE A 35 -17.06 -8.23 20.32
N GLY A 36 -16.18 -7.26 20.62
CA GLY A 36 -15.10 -7.42 21.60
C GLY A 36 -13.96 -8.36 21.20
N MET A 37 -13.93 -8.84 19.95
CA MET A 37 -12.91 -9.79 19.50
C MET A 37 -11.60 -9.12 19.09
N THR A 38 -10.50 -9.55 19.71
CA THR A 38 -9.15 -9.04 19.41
C THR A 38 -8.49 -9.81 18.27
N VAL A 39 -8.19 -9.10 17.17
CA VAL A 39 -7.38 -9.60 16.05
C VAL A 39 -6.07 -8.79 15.98
N ASN A 40 -4.95 -9.46 16.26
CA ASN A 40 -3.62 -8.89 16.09
C ASN A 40 -3.12 -9.11 14.65
N PHE A 41 -2.50 -8.09 14.05
CA PHE A 41 -1.87 -8.22 12.74
C PHE A 41 -0.57 -7.42 12.64
N THR A 42 0.50 -8.06 12.13
CA THR A 42 1.81 -7.42 11.89
C THR A 42 2.07 -7.31 10.39
N ALA A 43 1.95 -6.10 9.83
CA ALA A 43 2.18 -5.79 8.42
C ALA A 43 3.69 -5.58 8.15
N ASN A 44 4.38 -6.64 7.72
CA ASN A 44 5.84 -6.71 7.57
C ASN A 44 6.31 -7.28 6.22
N GLY A 45 5.39 -7.52 5.28
CA GLY A 45 5.69 -8.04 3.95
C GLY A 45 5.17 -9.47 3.74
N SER A 46 4.67 -9.72 2.54
CA SER A 46 3.93 -10.93 2.16
C SER A 46 4.77 -12.21 2.19
N SER A 47 6.11 -12.10 2.13
CA SER A 47 7.03 -13.23 2.36
C SER A 47 7.26 -13.50 3.85
N GLN A 48 7.45 -12.46 4.66
CA GLN A 48 7.68 -12.61 6.10
C GLN A 48 6.47 -13.22 6.81
N GLY A 49 5.25 -12.79 6.45
CA GLY A 49 4.02 -13.39 6.98
C GLY A 49 3.88 -14.88 6.64
N ARG A 50 4.24 -15.28 5.41
CA ARG A 50 4.24 -16.69 5.00
C ARG A 50 5.26 -17.51 5.79
N GLU A 51 6.47 -17.01 5.98
CA GLU A 51 7.45 -17.66 6.85
C GLU A 51 6.94 -17.79 8.29
N GLN A 52 6.38 -16.74 8.87
CA GLN A 52 5.84 -16.78 10.24
C GLN A 52 4.69 -17.78 10.37
N PHE A 53 3.80 -17.84 9.37
CA PHE A 53 2.76 -18.87 9.33
C PHE A 53 3.37 -20.25 9.22
N ARG A 54 4.27 -20.49 8.24
CA ARG A 54 4.96 -21.78 8.03
C ARG A 54 5.61 -22.29 9.31
N ASN A 55 6.29 -21.41 10.04
CA ASN A 55 7.02 -21.72 11.26
C ASN A 55 6.13 -21.73 12.53
N GLY A 56 4.80 -21.59 12.41
CA GLY A 56 3.87 -21.69 13.55
C GLY A 56 3.82 -20.48 14.49
N VAL A 57 4.45 -19.36 14.12
CA VAL A 57 4.55 -18.13 14.92
C VAL A 57 3.22 -17.37 14.96
N VAL A 58 2.39 -17.52 13.92
CA VAL A 58 1.08 -16.85 13.78
C VAL A 58 0.00 -17.83 13.35
N ASP A 59 -1.24 -17.52 13.72
CA ASP A 59 -2.43 -18.34 13.47
C ASP A 59 -2.87 -18.30 12.01
N PHE A 60 -2.67 -17.16 11.35
CA PHE A 60 -2.94 -16.93 9.93
C PHE A 60 -1.88 -16.00 9.31
N ALA A 61 -1.73 -16.02 7.99
CA ALA A 61 -0.97 -15.00 7.27
C ALA A 61 -1.84 -14.32 6.21
N VAL A 62 -1.40 -13.16 5.73
CA VAL A 62 -1.99 -12.51 4.55
C VAL A 62 -0.90 -12.24 3.52
N SER A 63 -1.13 -12.62 2.28
CA SER A 63 -0.12 -12.63 1.22
C SER A 63 -0.75 -12.63 -0.16
N GLU A 64 -0.05 -12.06 -1.13
CA GLU A 64 -0.38 -12.13 -2.56
C GLU A 64 0.50 -13.17 -3.28
N ILE A 65 1.43 -13.81 -2.54
CA ILE A 65 2.46 -14.71 -3.04
C ILE A 65 2.11 -16.15 -2.63
N PRO A 66 2.07 -17.13 -3.54
CA PRO A 66 1.99 -18.56 -3.19
C PRO A 66 3.31 -19.08 -2.56
N TYR A 67 3.24 -20.26 -1.94
CA TYR A 67 4.44 -21.07 -1.67
C TYR A 67 4.95 -21.68 -2.98
N GLY A 68 6.13 -22.33 -2.95
CA GLY A 68 6.73 -22.96 -4.12
C GLY A 68 7.53 -22.02 -5.03
N LEU A 69 7.39 -20.69 -4.86
CA LEU A 69 8.25 -19.71 -5.53
C LEU A 69 9.73 -19.98 -5.19
N THR A 70 10.59 -19.92 -6.20
CA THR A 70 12.03 -20.12 -6.07
C THR A 70 12.77 -18.83 -6.40
N GLU A 71 13.49 -18.27 -5.43
CA GLU A 71 14.29 -17.05 -5.59
C GLU A 71 15.67 -17.23 -4.95
N GLY A 72 16.72 -16.69 -5.58
CA GLY A 72 18.10 -16.83 -5.08
C GLY A 72 18.59 -18.29 -4.98
N GLY A 73 17.96 -19.23 -5.70
CA GLY A 73 18.21 -20.66 -5.60
C GLY A 73 17.50 -21.37 -4.43
N VAL A 74 16.70 -20.65 -3.63
CA VAL A 74 15.93 -21.19 -2.50
C VAL A 74 14.47 -21.30 -2.89
N ARG A 75 13.91 -22.52 -2.82
CA ARG A 75 12.46 -22.76 -2.98
C ARG A 75 11.76 -22.56 -1.64
N ASP A 76 10.75 -21.70 -1.62
CA ASP A 76 9.97 -21.43 -0.41
C ASP A 76 8.95 -22.55 -0.16
N ALA A 77 9.30 -23.47 0.73
CA ALA A 77 8.48 -24.64 1.03
C ALA A 77 7.17 -24.27 1.76
N PRO A 78 6.05 -24.97 1.45
CA PRO A 78 4.82 -24.82 2.21
C PRO A 78 4.94 -25.34 3.65
N PRO A 79 4.03 -24.98 4.57
CA PRO A 79 3.92 -25.60 5.88
C PRO A 79 3.67 -27.10 5.79
N THR A 80 4.13 -27.83 6.81
CA THR A 80 3.81 -29.25 7.03
C THR A 80 2.37 -29.48 7.52
N ARG A 81 1.75 -28.45 8.13
CA ARG A 81 0.34 -28.49 8.56
C ARG A 81 -0.62 -28.13 7.43
N GLY A 82 -1.84 -28.67 7.50
CA GLY A 82 -2.89 -28.40 6.50
C GLY A 82 -3.29 -26.93 6.47
N TYR A 83 -3.36 -26.36 5.26
CA TYR A 83 -3.70 -24.96 5.01
C TYR A 83 -4.55 -24.78 3.76
N ALA A 84 -5.06 -23.56 3.56
CA ALA A 84 -5.69 -23.12 2.31
C ALA A 84 -5.42 -21.62 2.06
N TYR A 85 -5.54 -21.21 0.79
CA TYR A 85 -5.61 -19.80 0.37
C TYR A 85 -7.07 -19.39 0.26
N MET A 86 -7.41 -18.23 0.79
CA MET A 86 -8.77 -17.69 0.81
C MET A 86 -8.75 -16.21 0.40
N PRO A 87 -9.53 -15.76 -0.60
CA PRO A 87 -9.64 -14.34 -0.93
C PRO A 87 -9.99 -13.50 0.31
N ILE A 88 -9.38 -12.32 0.46
CA ILE A 88 -9.67 -11.40 1.58
C ILE A 88 -10.14 -10.01 1.12
N VAL A 89 -9.41 -9.39 0.20
CA VAL A 89 -9.73 -8.06 -0.32
C VAL A 89 -9.19 -7.92 -1.74
N ALA A 90 -9.92 -7.19 -2.59
CA ALA A 90 -9.55 -6.87 -3.96
C ALA A 90 -9.04 -5.43 -4.08
N GLY A 91 -8.25 -5.15 -5.11
CA GLY A 91 -7.66 -3.83 -5.32
C GLY A 91 -6.82 -3.77 -6.60
N GLY A 92 -6.56 -2.55 -7.07
CA GLY A 92 -5.61 -2.29 -8.14
C GLY A 92 -4.24 -1.92 -7.58
N THR A 93 -3.19 -2.47 -8.20
CA THR A 93 -1.82 -1.97 -8.00
C THR A 93 -1.69 -0.67 -8.80
N ALA A 94 -1.70 0.45 -8.08
CA ALA A 94 -1.71 1.81 -8.60
C ALA A 94 -0.28 2.39 -8.73
N PHE A 95 -0.12 3.34 -9.66
CA PHE A 95 1.16 4.00 -9.90
C PHE A 95 1.17 5.42 -9.31
N MET A 96 1.42 5.51 -8.01
CA MET A 96 1.54 6.79 -7.30
C MET A 96 2.82 7.52 -7.72
N TYR A 97 2.73 8.81 -8.03
CA TYR A 97 3.85 9.60 -8.52
C TYR A 97 3.90 11.00 -7.91
N ASN A 98 5.07 11.63 -7.97
CA ASN A 98 5.29 13.02 -7.63
C ASN A 98 5.96 13.70 -8.82
N LEU A 99 5.23 14.56 -9.52
CA LEU A 99 5.68 15.27 -10.71
C LEU A 99 5.00 16.64 -10.75
N SER A 100 5.71 17.65 -11.26
CA SER A 100 5.22 19.00 -11.40
C SER A 100 5.49 19.61 -12.78
N ILE A 101 4.61 20.52 -13.19
CA ILE A 101 4.76 21.37 -14.38
C ILE A 101 4.56 22.82 -13.91
N GLY A 102 5.55 23.69 -14.15
CA GLY A 102 5.49 25.08 -13.72
C GLY A 102 5.28 25.28 -12.21
N GLY A 103 5.85 24.39 -11.38
CA GLY A 103 5.71 24.42 -9.92
C GLY A 103 4.36 23.91 -9.38
N LYS A 104 3.44 23.45 -10.23
CA LYS A 104 2.16 22.83 -9.83
C LYS A 104 2.25 21.31 -10.03
N ARG A 105 1.72 20.54 -9.07
CA ARG A 105 1.66 19.08 -9.16
C ARG A 105 0.80 18.65 -10.36
N VAL A 106 1.29 17.68 -11.13
CA VAL A 106 0.52 16.94 -12.13
C VAL A 106 -0.33 15.90 -11.41
N THR A 107 -1.61 15.82 -11.75
CA THR A 107 -2.62 15.00 -11.05
C THR A 107 -3.42 14.11 -11.99
N ASN A 108 -3.30 14.31 -13.31
CA ASN A 108 -4.06 13.63 -14.37
C ASN A 108 -3.17 12.81 -15.34
N LEU A 109 -2.00 12.37 -14.88
CA LEU A 109 -1.04 11.60 -15.67
C LEU A 109 -1.66 10.29 -16.19
N ARG A 110 -1.30 9.93 -17.42
CA ARG A 110 -1.70 8.70 -18.10
C ARG A 110 -0.48 7.89 -18.47
N LEU A 111 -0.55 6.57 -18.35
CA LEU A 111 0.52 5.69 -18.80
C LEU A 111 -0.07 4.40 -19.40
N SER A 112 0.46 3.98 -20.54
CA SER A 112 0.24 2.66 -21.10
C SER A 112 1.07 1.60 -20.35
N GLY A 113 0.64 0.33 -20.41
CA GLY A 113 1.37 -0.77 -19.76
C GLY A 113 2.82 -0.88 -20.24
N GLU A 114 3.07 -0.68 -21.53
CA GLU A 114 4.43 -0.72 -22.09
C GLU A 114 5.30 0.43 -21.54
N VAL A 115 4.74 1.64 -21.40
CA VAL A 115 5.44 2.79 -20.78
C VAL A 115 5.74 2.53 -19.31
N ILE A 116 4.79 1.99 -18.55
CA ILE A 116 4.98 1.56 -17.16
C ILE A 116 6.13 0.54 -17.07
N ALA A 117 6.12 -0.51 -17.88
CA ALA A 117 7.18 -1.51 -17.89
C ALA A 117 8.53 -0.91 -18.31
N LYS A 118 8.56 0.00 -19.29
CA LYS A 118 9.79 0.71 -19.70
C LYS A 118 10.35 1.62 -18.60
N ILE A 119 9.51 2.29 -17.81
CA ILE A 119 9.92 3.06 -16.63
C ILE A 119 10.57 2.13 -15.59
N PHE A 120 9.87 1.07 -15.19
CA PHE A 120 10.35 0.19 -14.13
C PHE A 120 11.49 -0.75 -14.56
N THR A 121 11.71 -0.97 -15.86
CA THR A 121 12.91 -1.68 -16.40
C THR A 121 14.08 -0.73 -16.76
N GLY A 122 13.93 0.57 -16.48
CA GLY A 122 14.94 1.59 -16.73
C GLY A 122 15.24 1.85 -18.22
N LYS A 123 14.31 1.52 -19.12
CA LYS A 123 14.38 1.85 -20.55
C LYS A 123 13.92 3.29 -20.82
N ILE A 124 12.94 3.78 -20.05
CA ILE A 124 12.56 5.20 -19.99
C ILE A 124 13.15 5.79 -18.71
N THR A 125 13.88 6.90 -18.82
CA THR A 125 14.61 7.53 -17.71
C THR A 125 14.29 9.02 -17.52
N MET A 126 13.47 9.61 -18.40
CA MET A 126 13.10 11.03 -18.41
C MET A 126 11.59 11.19 -18.61
N TRP A 127 10.98 12.14 -17.90
CA TRP A 127 9.54 12.37 -17.92
C TRP A 127 9.02 12.95 -19.24
N ASN A 128 9.87 13.65 -20.00
CA ASN A 128 9.58 14.13 -21.35
C ASN A 128 9.93 13.13 -22.45
N ASP A 129 10.12 11.84 -22.12
CA ASP A 129 10.29 10.78 -23.12
C ASP A 129 9.09 10.74 -24.09
N GLY A 130 9.37 10.52 -25.38
CA GLY A 130 8.36 10.55 -26.44
C GLY A 130 7.20 9.57 -26.22
N ALA A 131 7.44 8.43 -25.54
CA ALA A 131 6.39 7.48 -25.22
C ALA A 131 5.47 7.96 -24.10
N ILE A 132 6.01 8.64 -23.06
CA ILE A 132 5.16 9.27 -22.02
C ILE A 132 4.39 10.45 -22.63
N ALA A 133 5.02 11.24 -23.50
CA ALA A 133 4.38 12.35 -24.18
C ALA A 133 3.24 11.89 -25.12
N ALA A 134 3.38 10.73 -25.77
CA ALA A 134 2.33 10.13 -26.59
C ALA A 134 1.10 9.69 -25.78
N ASP A 135 1.28 9.25 -24.53
CA ASP A 135 0.17 8.95 -23.61
C ASP A 135 -0.45 10.23 -22.98
N ASN A 136 0.26 11.37 -23.03
CA ASN A 136 -0.14 12.64 -22.40
C ASN A 136 -0.04 13.87 -23.35
N PRO A 137 -0.73 13.88 -24.50
CA PRO A 137 -0.63 14.97 -25.47
C PRO A 137 -1.05 16.33 -24.89
N GLY A 138 -1.94 16.33 -23.90
CA GLY A 138 -2.42 17.53 -23.20
C GLY A 138 -1.42 18.15 -22.21
N LEU A 139 -0.29 17.49 -21.91
CA LEU A 139 0.71 17.98 -20.96
C LEU A 139 2.00 18.45 -21.66
N THR A 140 2.68 19.42 -21.04
CA THR A 140 4.04 19.82 -21.41
C THR A 140 4.99 19.24 -20.37
N LEU A 141 5.35 17.97 -20.57
CA LEU A 141 6.13 17.19 -19.60
C LEU A 141 7.54 17.77 -19.42
N PRO A 142 8.05 17.86 -18.19
CA PRO A 142 9.35 18.46 -17.91
C PRO A 142 10.50 17.51 -18.29
N ALA A 143 11.66 18.08 -18.60
CA ALA A 143 12.93 17.34 -18.72
C ALA A 143 13.47 16.89 -17.34
N ARG A 144 12.63 16.21 -16.57
CA ARG A 144 12.93 15.68 -15.22
C ARG A 144 13.29 14.20 -15.32
N ARG A 145 14.31 13.76 -14.58
CA ARG A 145 14.65 12.33 -14.47
C ARG A 145 13.52 11.56 -13.78
N VAL A 146 13.20 10.38 -14.30
CA VAL A 146 12.30 9.41 -13.66
C VAL A 146 13.07 8.66 -12.57
N VAL A 147 12.48 8.58 -11.38
CA VAL A 147 13.03 7.87 -10.22
C VAL A 147 12.04 6.78 -9.81
N PRO A 148 12.18 5.54 -10.31
CA PRO A 148 11.35 4.43 -9.86
C PRO A 148 11.64 4.10 -8.40
N VAL A 149 10.59 4.02 -7.58
CA VAL A 149 10.68 3.68 -6.17
C VAL A 149 10.05 2.30 -5.98
N VAL A 150 10.85 1.35 -5.54
CA VAL A 150 10.53 -0.08 -5.54
C VAL A 150 10.62 -0.67 -4.13
N ARG A 151 10.08 -1.86 -3.93
CA ARG A 151 10.07 -2.53 -2.62
C ARG A 151 11.41 -3.24 -2.36
N SER A 152 12.00 -2.98 -1.20
CA SER A 152 13.20 -3.67 -0.73
C SER A 152 12.89 -4.98 0.02
N ASP A 153 11.66 -5.13 0.51
CA ASP A 153 11.17 -6.29 1.25
C ASP A 153 10.44 -7.30 0.34
N GLY A 154 10.23 -8.52 0.86
CA GLY A 154 9.53 -9.60 0.16
C GLY A 154 8.03 -9.30 0.04
N SER A 155 7.66 -8.57 -1.01
CA SER A 155 6.44 -7.83 -1.19
C SER A 155 5.48 -8.51 -2.18
N GLY A 156 4.23 -8.70 -1.79
CA GLY A 156 3.22 -9.21 -2.70
C GLY A 156 2.71 -8.18 -3.72
N THR A 157 2.79 -6.88 -3.42
CA THR A 157 2.65 -5.79 -4.42
C THR A 157 3.66 -5.97 -5.55
N THR A 158 4.90 -6.36 -5.22
CA THR A 158 5.94 -6.67 -6.20
C THR A 158 5.62 -7.95 -6.97
N ALA A 159 5.14 -8.99 -6.29
CA ALA A 159 4.73 -10.23 -6.93
C ALA A 159 3.58 -10.01 -7.94
N GLN A 160 2.58 -9.21 -7.60
CA GLN A 160 1.49 -8.83 -8.52
C GLN A 160 2.02 -8.06 -9.73
N PHE A 161 2.83 -7.01 -9.52
CA PHE A 161 3.35 -6.18 -10.60
C PHE A 161 4.31 -6.96 -11.54
N THR A 162 5.17 -7.81 -10.98
CA THR A 162 6.11 -8.65 -11.75
C THR A 162 5.42 -9.81 -12.45
N THR A 163 4.36 -10.39 -11.88
CA THR A 163 3.50 -11.36 -12.57
C THR A 163 2.83 -10.73 -13.79
N TRP A 164 2.26 -9.53 -13.63
CA TRP A 164 1.68 -8.79 -14.75
C TRP A 164 2.73 -8.45 -15.81
N MET A 165 3.93 -7.97 -15.42
CA MET A 165 5.02 -7.72 -16.38
C MET A 165 5.48 -8.99 -17.09
N ALA A 166 5.55 -10.13 -16.41
CA ALA A 166 5.91 -11.40 -17.03
C ALA A 166 4.87 -11.89 -18.06
N LYS A 167 3.58 -11.60 -17.82
CA LYS A 167 2.45 -12.01 -18.66
C LYS A 167 2.20 -11.10 -19.85
N GLU A 168 2.21 -9.78 -19.64
CA GLU A 168 1.83 -8.79 -20.66
C GLU A 168 3.03 -8.04 -21.26
N GLN A 169 4.20 -8.08 -20.62
CA GLN A 169 5.40 -7.31 -21.01
C GLN A 169 6.67 -8.18 -20.98
N GLY A 170 6.51 -9.50 -21.18
CA GLY A 170 7.53 -10.52 -20.86
C GLY A 170 8.89 -10.31 -21.53
N ALA A 171 8.93 -9.73 -22.73
CA ALA A 171 10.19 -9.40 -23.41
C ALA A 171 11.01 -8.33 -22.67
N LEU A 172 10.35 -7.25 -22.22
CA LEU A 172 10.98 -6.19 -21.42
C LEU A 172 11.42 -6.72 -20.05
N TRP A 173 10.58 -7.56 -19.43
CA TRP A 173 10.86 -8.11 -18.11
C TRP A 173 12.03 -9.10 -18.11
N ASN A 174 12.10 -9.99 -19.11
CA ASN A 174 13.21 -10.94 -19.24
C ASN A 174 14.55 -10.26 -19.56
N ASP A 175 14.57 -9.23 -20.43
CA ASP A 175 15.77 -8.38 -20.66
C ASP A 175 16.26 -7.75 -19.36
N TYR A 176 15.34 -7.16 -18.59
CA TYR A 176 15.67 -6.51 -17.33
C TYR A 176 16.24 -7.51 -16.31
N CYS A 177 15.60 -8.66 -16.13
CA CYS A 177 16.06 -9.65 -15.18
C CYS A 177 17.43 -10.24 -15.55
N GLY A 178 17.70 -10.47 -16.84
CA GLY A 178 19.03 -10.85 -17.33
C GLY A 178 20.11 -9.82 -16.96
N ARG A 179 19.81 -8.52 -17.11
CA ARG A 179 20.69 -7.42 -16.68
C ARG A 179 20.91 -7.35 -15.17
N THR A 180 19.99 -7.90 -14.36
CA THR A 180 20.13 -8.03 -12.89
C THR A 180 20.80 -9.33 -12.44
N GLY A 181 21.25 -10.19 -13.37
CA GLY A 181 21.92 -11.46 -13.07
C GLY A 181 21.00 -12.63 -12.75
N ARG A 182 19.68 -12.51 -12.99
CA ARG A 182 18.73 -13.63 -12.86
C ARG A 182 18.71 -14.44 -14.16
N SER A 183 18.75 -15.77 -14.04
CA SER A 183 18.74 -16.70 -15.18
C SER A 183 17.32 -17.19 -15.51
N GLY A 184 17.08 -17.49 -16.79
CA GLY A 184 15.80 -18.03 -17.27
C GLY A 184 14.70 -16.97 -17.46
N ALA A 185 13.47 -17.42 -17.71
CA ALA A 185 12.30 -16.54 -17.73
C ALA A 185 12.00 -16.05 -16.31
N CYS A 186 11.89 -14.73 -16.13
CA CYS A 186 11.96 -14.13 -14.80
C CYS A 186 10.73 -14.39 -13.92
N GLY A 187 9.54 -14.43 -14.54
CA GLY A 187 8.28 -14.70 -13.85
C GLY A 187 7.96 -13.70 -12.73
N MET A 188 7.27 -14.18 -11.71
CA MET A 188 6.95 -13.46 -10.47
C MET A 188 8.19 -13.36 -9.57
N THR A 189 8.36 -12.22 -8.87
CA THR A 189 9.37 -12.07 -7.82
C THR A 189 8.75 -11.45 -6.55
N SER A 190 9.18 -11.87 -5.37
CA SER A 190 8.79 -11.25 -4.10
C SER A 190 9.63 -10.00 -3.85
N TYR A 191 10.91 -10.07 -4.19
CA TYR A 191 11.87 -8.97 -4.07
C TYR A 191 12.05 -8.33 -5.44
N TYR A 192 11.98 -7.00 -5.53
CA TYR A 192 12.22 -6.33 -6.81
C TYR A 192 13.71 -6.41 -7.14
N PRO A 193 14.12 -6.98 -8.29
CA PRO A 193 15.52 -7.03 -8.66
C PRO A 193 15.99 -5.62 -9.02
N VAL A 194 16.75 -4.98 -8.14
CA VAL A 194 17.28 -3.62 -8.35
C VAL A 194 18.52 -3.70 -9.24
N LEU A 195 18.50 -3.01 -10.39
CA LEU A 195 19.66 -2.93 -11.26
C LEU A 195 20.78 -2.09 -10.60
N PRO A 196 22.00 -2.62 -10.43
CA PRO A 196 23.13 -1.87 -9.87
C PRO A 196 23.42 -0.59 -10.66
N GLY A 197 23.65 0.52 -9.97
CA GLY A 197 23.94 1.82 -10.58
C GLY A 197 22.73 2.52 -11.24
N SER A 198 21.52 1.96 -11.15
CA SER A 198 20.30 2.62 -11.62
C SER A 198 19.87 3.78 -10.70
N SER A 199 18.96 4.63 -11.19
CA SER A 199 18.31 5.68 -10.39
C SER A 199 17.23 5.16 -9.43
N MET A 200 17.04 3.85 -9.29
CA MET A 200 15.96 3.28 -8.49
C MET A 200 16.23 3.42 -7.00
N ILE A 201 15.18 3.74 -6.24
CA ILE A 201 15.22 3.81 -4.78
C ILE A 201 14.43 2.65 -4.20
N ALA A 202 15.06 1.82 -3.38
CA ALA A 202 14.38 0.74 -2.68
C ALA A 202 13.95 1.19 -1.27
N LYS A 203 12.69 0.93 -0.89
CA LYS A 203 12.17 1.17 0.47
C LYS A 203 11.33 -0.03 0.95
N SER A 204 11.29 -0.23 2.26
CA SER A 204 10.55 -1.34 2.87
C SER A 204 9.09 -0.94 3.12
N GLY A 205 8.17 -1.83 2.78
CA GLY A 205 6.73 -1.68 3.01
C GLY A 205 6.06 -0.63 2.12
N SER A 206 4.74 -0.75 1.97
CA SER A 206 3.94 0.20 1.19
C SER A 206 4.00 1.64 1.74
N LEU A 207 4.09 1.79 3.06
CA LEU A 207 4.33 3.09 3.72
C LEU A 207 5.70 3.68 3.41
N GLY A 208 6.75 2.87 3.27
CA GLY A 208 8.09 3.35 2.97
C GLY A 208 8.22 3.89 1.55
N VAL A 209 7.63 3.20 0.56
CA VAL A 209 7.65 3.65 -0.84
C VAL A 209 6.73 4.84 -1.09
N SER A 210 5.48 4.82 -0.59
CA SER A 210 4.55 5.97 -0.72
C SER A 210 5.01 7.18 0.09
N GLY A 211 5.52 6.96 1.30
CA GLY A 211 6.08 7.99 2.17
C GLY A 211 7.30 8.68 1.56
N PHE A 212 8.14 7.96 0.80
CA PHE A 212 9.23 8.56 0.03
C PHE A 212 8.70 9.39 -1.15
N VAL A 213 7.81 8.84 -1.99
CA VAL A 213 7.25 9.57 -3.15
C VAL A 213 6.55 10.87 -2.73
N ARG A 214 5.89 10.88 -1.56
CA ARG A 214 5.24 12.07 -1.00
C ARG A 214 6.20 13.23 -0.67
N GLN A 215 7.50 12.98 -0.48
CA GLN A 215 8.45 14.01 -0.06
C GLN A 215 8.62 15.10 -1.14
N PRO A 216 8.62 16.40 -0.79
CA PRO A 216 8.85 17.48 -1.77
C PRO A 216 10.14 17.32 -2.58
N GLN A 217 11.18 16.74 -1.97
CA GLN A 217 12.48 16.48 -2.59
C GLN A 217 12.47 15.27 -3.54
N ALA A 218 11.45 14.40 -3.45
CA ALA A 218 11.27 13.22 -4.32
C ALA A 218 10.54 13.55 -5.64
N GLU A 219 10.58 14.81 -6.08
CA GLU A 219 10.05 15.26 -7.37
C GLU A 219 10.62 14.42 -8.53
N GLY A 220 9.76 13.99 -9.45
CA GLY A 220 10.08 13.05 -10.53
C GLY A 220 10.05 11.56 -10.14
N SER A 221 9.61 11.21 -8.93
CA SER A 221 9.49 9.81 -8.49
C SER A 221 8.15 9.17 -8.84
N ILE A 222 8.16 7.84 -8.98
CA ILE A 222 6.99 7.01 -9.25
C ILE A 222 7.15 5.65 -8.57
N THR A 223 6.11 5.14 -7.93
CA THR A 223 6.09 3.83 -7.25
C THR A 223 4.88 3.01 -7.68
N TYR A 224 4.95 1.70 -7.50
CA TYR A 224 3.79 0.82 -7.50
C TYR A 224 3.35 0.58 -6.05
N VAL A 225 2.09 0.88 -5.75
CA VAL A 225 1.47 0.75 -4.41
C VAL A 225 0.01 0.34 -4.54
N GLU A 226 -0.59 0.00 -3.43
CA GLU A 226 -2.03 -0.12 -3.31
C GLU A 226 -2.67 1.25 -3.44
N TYR A 227 -3.80 1.33 -4.14
CA TYR A 227 -4.56 2.58 -4.31
C TYR A 227 -4.90 3.27 -2.97
N SER A 228 -5.16 2.47 -1.92
CA SER A 228 -5.38 2.94 -0.54
C SER A 228 -4.28 3.84 0.02
N TYR A 229 -3.00 3.64 -0.35
CA TYR A 229 -1.91 4.52 0.12
C TYR A 229 -1.87 5.84 -0.63
N ALA A 230 -2.22 5.88 -1.91
CA ALA A 230 -2.30 7.13 -2.68
C ALA A 230 -3.43 8.03 -2.15
N ILE A 231 -4.61 7.44 -1.87
CA ILE A 231 -5.71 8.15 -1.21
C ILE A 231 -5.26 8.69 0.16
N LYS A 232 -4.77 7.82 1.05
CA LYS A 232 -4.35 8.22 2.42
C LYS A 232 -3.21 9.25 2.45
N THR A 233 -2.38 9.33 1.42
CA THR A 233 -1.29 10.30 1.34
C THR A 233 -1.67 11.62 0.67
N GLY A 234 -2.87 11.71 0.05
CA GLY A 234 -3.30 12.89 -0.69
C GLY A 234 -2.58 13.08 -2.03
N PHE A 235 -2.20 11.97 -2.68
CA PHE A 235 -1.38 11.98 -3.90
C PHE A 235 -2.07 11.31 -5.09
N PRO A 236 -1.75 11.74 -6.33
CA PRO A 236 -2.32 11.19 -7.54
C PRO A 236 -1.69 9.83 -7.91
N VAL A 237 -2.40 9.09 -8.75
CA VAL A 237 -1.92 7.88 -9.44
C VAL A 237 -2.07 8.02 -10.94
N ALA A 238 -1.21 7.37 -11.72
CA ALA A 238 -1.37 7.37 -13.17
C ALA A 238 -2.60 6.54 -13.58
N LYS A 239 -3.44 7.10 -14.46
CA LYS A 239 -4.49 6.35 -15.15
C LYS A 239 -3.83 5.36 -16.13
N MET A 240 -4.24 4.09 -16.11
CA MET A 240 -3.61 3.03 -16.90
C MET A 240 -4.43 2.71 -18.16
N LEU A 241 -3.77 2.63 -19.33
CA LEU A 241 -4.42 2.23 -20.58
C LEU A 241 -4.90 0.77 -20.53
N ASN A 242 -6.19 0.53 -20.75
CA ASN A 242 -6.76 -0.80 -20.93
C ASN A 242 -6.90 -1.20 -22.41
N LEU A 243 -7.30 -2.45 -22.67
CA LEU A 243 -7.40 -3.00 -24.03
C LEU A 243 -8.47 -2.35 -24.90
N HIS A 244 -9.50 -1.73 -24.30
CA HIS A 244 -10.52 -0.97 -25.03
C HIS A 244 -10.05 0.47 -25.35
N GLY A 245 -8.82 0.83 -24.98
CA GLY A 245 -8.22 2.11 -25.32
C GLY A 245 -8.65 3.28 -24.43
N TYR A 246 -9.04 3.01 -23.18
CA TYR A 246 -9.30 4.05 -22.17
C TYR A 246 -8.22 4.02 -21.07
N TYR A 247 -7.86 5.19 -20.55
CA TYR A 247 -7.00 5.32 -19.37
C TYR A 247 -7.86 5.34 -18.11
N VAL A 248 -7.74 4.31 -17.28
CA VAL A 248 -8.65 4.04 -16.15
C VAL A 248 -7.91 4.11 -14.81
N GLU A 249 -8.58 4.55 -13.75
CA GLU A 249 -8.08 4.50 -12.36
C GLU A 249 -8.45 3.17 -11.67
N PRO A 250 -7.67 2.71 -10.67
CA PRO A 250 -7.97 1.51 -9.89
C PRO A 250 -9.09 1.74 -8.85
N THR A 251 -10.21 2.33 -9.28
CA THR A 251 -11.40 2.54 -8.43
C THR A 251 -12.05 1.21 -8.04
N ALA A 252 -12.90 1.24 -7.01
CA ALA A 252 -13.60 0.05 -6.54
C ALA A 252 -14.40 -0.65 -7.66
N SER A 253 -15.10 0.14 -8.49
CA SER A 253 -15.89 -0.36 -9.62
C SER A 253 -15.02 -0.88 -10.76
N SER A 254 -14.00 -0.15 -11.19
CA SER A 254 -13.09 -0.55 -12.29
C SER A 254 -12.35 -1.87 -11.98
N VAL A 255 -11.94 -2.05 -10.73
CA VAL A 255 -11.29 -3.28 -10.25
C VAL A 255 -12.30 -4.43 -10.15
N ALA A 256 -13.50 -4.17 -9.63
CA ALA A 256 -14.51 -5.22 -9.46
C ALA A 256 -15.03 -5.74 -10.81
N VAL A 257 -15.21 -4.87 -11.81
CA VAL A 257 -15.52 -5.27 -13.19
C VAL A 257 -14.37 -6.08 -13.79
N ALA A 258 -13.12 -5.65 -13.63
CA ALA A 258 -11.96 -6.40 -14.14
C ALA A 258 -11.88 -7.81 -13.54
N LEU A 259 -12.12 -7.95 -12.23
CA LEU A 259 -12.11 -9.23 -11.51
C LEU A 259 -13.25 -10.19 -11.86
N THR A 260 -14.23 -9.79 -12.68
CA THR A 260 -15.15 -10.77 -13.31
C THR A 260 -14.43 -11.76 -14.22
N GLY A 261 -13.26 -11.38 -14.77
CA GLY A 261 -12.36 -12.26 -15.53
C GLY A 261 -11.38 -13.08 -14.66
N ALA A 262 -11.47 -13.00 -13.32
CA ALA A 262 -10.59 -13.72 -12.42
C ALA A 262 -11.06 -15.17 -12.22
N THR A 263 -10.11 -16.11 -12.23
CA THR A 263 -10.37 -17.51 -11.88
C THR A 263 -9.48 -17.95 -10.72
N ILE A 264 -9.95 -18.95 -9.97
CA ILE A 264 -9.19 -19.58 -8.88
C ILE A 264 -8.68 -20.92 -9.41
N ASN A 265 -7.40 -21.20 -9.20
CA ASN A 265 -6.80 -22.46 -9.59
C ASN A 265 -7.38 -23.63 -8.76
N GLN A 266 -8.11 -24.53 -9.40
CA GLN A 266 -8.73 -25.70 -8.75
C GLN A 266 -7.90 -26.99 -8.88
N ASP A 267 -6.73 -26.94 -9.53
CA ASP A 267 -5.84 -28.10 -9.62
C ASP A 267 -5.13 -28.35 -8.29
N LYS A 268 -5.55 -29.42 -7.60
CA LYS A 268 -4.97 -29.88 -6.33
C LYS A 268 -3.54 -30.42 -6.46
N GLY A 269 -3.08 -30.74 -7.66
CA GLY A 269 -1.70 -31.12 -7.94
C GLY A 269 -0.75 -29.93 -8.15
N SER A 270 -1.29 -28.71 -8.26
CA SER A 270 -0.52 -27.48 -8.48
C SER A 270 0.00 -26.89 -7.17
N ASP A 271 1.26 -26.45 -7.16
CA ASP A 271 1.80 -25.57 -6.09
C ASP A 271 0.94 -24.30 -5.88
N ASN A 272 0.22 -23.88 -6.93
CA ASN A 272 -0.65 -22.71 -6.96
C ASN A 272 -2.13 -23.06 -6.69
N TYR A 273 -2.45 -24.22 -6.08
CA TYR A 273 -3.81 -24.59 -5.74
C TYR A 273 -4.48 -23.50 -4.87
N LEU A 274 -5.73 -23.13 -5.20
CA LEU A 274 -6.54 -22.06 -4.60
C LEU A 274 -6.00 -20.62 -4.79
N THR A 275 -4.99 -20.39 -5.62
CA THR A 275 -4.51 -19.03 -5.93
C THR A 275 -5.11 -18.46 -7.22
N GLN A 276 -4.91 -17.16 -7.44
CA GLN A 276 -5.45 -16.41 -8.57
C GLN A 276 -4.81 -16.76 -9.90
N ILE A 277 -5.65 -16.81 -10.93
CA ILE A 277 -5.29 -16.78 -12.34
C ILE A 277 -5.95 -15.51 -12.91
N LEU A 278 -5.11 -14.56 -13.35
CA LEU A 278 -5.53 -13.21 -13.73
C LEU A 278 -5.38 -12.91 -15.24
N ASP A 279 -5.02 -13.89 -16.07
CA ASP A 279 -4.90 -13.69 -17.52
C ASP A 279 -6.18 -13.09 -18.15
N GLY A 280 -7.36 -13.49 -17.67
CA GLY A 280 -8.67 -12.93 -18.07
C GLY A 280 -8.99 -11.55 -17.46
N VAL A 281 -8.28 -11.13 -16.41
CA VAL A 281 -8.38 -9.80 -15.80
C VAL A 281 -7.48 -8.82 -16.55
N TYR A 282 -6.24 -9.21 -16.81
CA TYR A 282 -5.25 -8.40 -17.54
C TYR A 282 -5.70 -8.12 -18.98
N ARG A 283 -6.44 -9.06 -19.58
CA ARG A 283 -6.94 -9.00 -20.96
C ARG A 283 -8.45 -8.84 -21.05
N ASN A 284 -9.09 -8.32 -19.99
CA ASN A 284 -10.50 -8.00 -20.02
C ASN A 284 -10.76 -6.87 -21.05
N THR A 285 -11.79 -7.03 -21.88
CA THR A 285 -12.13 -6.11 -22.98
C THR A 285 -13.24 -5.13 -22.62
N ASP A 286 -13.81 -5.20 -21.41
CA ASP A 286 -14.75 -4.19 -20.91
C ASP A 286 -14.00 -2.86 -20.66
N ASP A 287 -14.57 -1.75 -21.14
CA ASP A 287 -13.93 -0.44 -21.17
C ASP A 287 -13.72 0.17 -19.77
N ARG A 288 -14.45 -0.31 -18.76
CA ARG A 288 -14.36 0.17 -17.36
C ARG A 288 -13.19 -0.43 -16.60
N THR A 289 -12.48 -1.39 -17.17
CA THR A 289 -11.54 -2.25 -16.43
C THR A 289 -10.21 -1.57 -16.14
N TYR A 290 -9.71 -1.77 -14.93
CA TYR A 290 -8.33 -1.45 -14.58
C TYR A 290 -7.43 -2.68 -14.78
N PRO A 291 -6.40 -2.66 -15.66
CA PRO A 291 -5.68 -3.89 -16.04
C PRO A 291 -4.88 -4.54 -14.90
N LEU A 292 -4.33 -3.76 -13.96
CA LEU A 292 -3.53 -4.26 -12.83
C LEU A 292 -4.39 -4.53 -11.57
N SER A 293 -5.58 -5.08 -11.80
CA SER A 293 -6.53 -5.53 -10.78
C SER A 293 -6.18 -6.94 -10.26
N SER A 294 -6.37 -7.15 -8.96
CA SER A 294 -5.98 -8.39 -8.28
C SER A 294 -6.68 -8.54 -6.93
N TYR A 295 -6.47 -9.67 -6.26
CA TYR A 295 -6.82 -9.84 -4.86
C TYR A 295 -5.68 -10.48 -4.06
N SER A 296 -5.76 -10.30 -2.74
CA SER A 296 -4.87 -10.95 -1.76
C SER A 296 -5.54 -12.19 -1.17
N TYR A 297 -4.74 -13.08 -0.57
CA TYR A 297 -5.23 -14.21 0.21
C TYR A 297 -4.92 -14.06 1.69
N MET A 298 -5.88 -14.44 2.52
CA MET A 298 -5.56 -15.01 3.82
C MET A 298 -5.13 -16.47 3.64
N ILE A 299 -4.00 -16.82 4.26
CA ILE A 299 -3.50 -18.19 4.40
C ILE A 299 -3.93 -18.67 5.78
N LEU A 300 -4.81 -19.68 5.80
CA LEU A 300 -5.50 -20.14 7.00
C LEU A 300 -5.25 -21.64 7.25
N PRO A 301 -5.26 -22.10 8.52
CA PRO A 301 -5.07 -23.50 8.87
C PRO A 301 -6.35 -24.29 8.67
N THR A 302 -6.25 -25.50 8.10
CA THR A 302 -7.37 -26.41 7.88
C THR A 302 -7.30 -27.67 8.77
N THR A 303 -6.36 -27.71 9.71
CA THR A 303 -6.13 -28.82 10.65
C THR A 303 -5.76 -28.30 12.03
N ILE A 304 -6.09 -29.06 13.08
CA ILE A 304 -5.61 -28.85 14.46
C ILE A 304 -4.58 -29.94 14.78
N GLY A 305 -3.56 -29.60 15.57
CA GLY A 305 -2.47 -30.51 15.93
C GLY A 305 -1.41 -30.66 14.83
N GLY A 306 -0.39 -31.48 15.13
CA GLY A 306 0.85 -31.55 14.36
C GLY A 306 1.87 -30.48 14.75
N ASP A 307 3.12 -30.65 14.32
CA ASP A 307 4.22 -29.75 14.65
C ASP A 307 3.98 -28.34 14.11
N GLN A 308 4.41 -27.34 14.88
CA GLN A 308 4.29 -25.92 14.53
C GLN A 308 2.86 -25.48 14.16
N ASN A 309 1.84 -26.05 14.81
CA ASN A 309 0.44 -25.68 14.60
C ASN A 309 -0.18 -25.04 15.86
N PRO A 310 -0.27 -23.69 15.95
CA PRO A 310 -0.83 -23.00 17.11
C PRO A 310 -2.37 -23.02 17.15
N MET A 311 -3.02 -23.71 16.21
CA MET A 311 -4.47 -23.66 15.99
C MET A 311 -5.27 -24.50 16.99
N THR A 312 -6.35 -23.92 17.51
CA THR A 312 -7.36 -24.57 18.37
C THR A 312 -8.76 -24.35 17.81
N LYS A 313 -9.78 -25.05 18.33
CA LYS A 313 -11.18 -24.82 17.93
C LYS A 313 -11.64 -23.39 18.27
N ASP A 314 -11.22 -22.86 19.42
CA ASP A 314 -11.63 -21.53 19.88
C ASP A 314 -10.97 -20.41 19.04
N LYS A 315 -9.73 -20.62 18.60
CA LYS A 315 -9.11 -19.77 17.56
C LYS A 315 -9.80 -19.91 16.20
N GLY A 316 -10.30 -21.10 15.88
CA GLY A 316 -11.09 -21.36 14.67
C GLY A 316 -12.43 -20.66 14.65
N LEU A 317 -13.11 -20.58 15.80
CA LEU A 317 -14.28 -19.74 15.99
C LEU A 317 -13.94 -18.27 15.66
N SER A 318 -12.93 -17.70 16.34
CA SER A 318 -12.50 -16.32 16.11
C SER A 318 -12.08 -16.03 14.66
N LEU A 319 -11.27 -16.90 14.06
CA LEU A 319 -10.79 -16.74 12.68
C LEU A 319 -11.94 -16.88 11.68
N GLY A 320 -12.86 -17.82 11.92
CA GLY A 320 -14.05 -18.02 11.10
C GLY A 320 -15.04 -16.86 11.18
N THR A 321 -15.29 -16.33 12.38
CA THR A 321 -16.09 -15.12 12.59
C THR A 321 -15.46 -13.89 11.92
N PHE A 322 -14.14 -13.71 12.05
CA PHE A 322 -13.44 -12.62 11.38
C PHE A 322 -13.52 -12.73 9.86
N ALA A 323 -13.33 -13.93 9.31
CA ALA A 323 -13.46 -14.21 7.89
C ALA A 323 -14.88 -13.98 7.35
N ASN A 324 -15.90 -14.44 8.07
CA ASN A 324 -17.30 -14.20 7.70
C ASN A 324 -17.61 -12.70 7.67
N TYR A 325 -17.12 -11.95 8.68
CA TYR A 325 -17.26 -10.50 8.72
C TYR A 325 -16.59 -9.80 7.53
N PHE A 326 -15.31 -10.08 7.25
CA PHE A 326 -14.63 -9.35 6.18
C PHE A 326 -15.10 -9.78 4.79
N LEU A 327 -15.49 -11.03 4.55
CA LEU A 327 -16.04 -11.48 3.27
C LEU A 327 -17.42 -10.85 2.97
N CYS A 328 -18.12 -10.38 4.01
CA CYS A 328 -19.41 -9.71 3.90
C CYS A 328 -19.37 -8.27 4.38
N ASP A 329 -19.78 -8.00 5.63
CA ASP A 329 -20.03 -6.66 6.15
C ASP A 329 -18.86 -5.69 5.97
N GLY A 330 -17.62 -6.19 6.06
CA GLY A 330 -16.41 -5.40 5.83
C GLY A 330 -16.24 -4.89 4.40
N GLN A 331 -16.83 -5.55 3.40
CA GLN A 331 -16.76 -5.15 1.99
C GLN A 331 -17.49 -3.83 1.71
N GLN A 332 -18.46 -3.43 2.56
CA GLN A 332 -19.15 -2.13 2.43
C GLN A 332 -18.21 -0.93 2.53
N GLN A 333 -17.09 -1.05 3.25
CA GLN A 333 -16.10 0.03 3.41
C GLN A 333 -14.94 -0.06 2.41
N ALA A 334 -14.95 -1.02 1.48
CA ALA A 334 -13.80 -1.27 0.61
C ALA A 334 -13.43 -0.03 -0.24
N GLU A 335 -14.42 0.63 -0.84
CA GLU A 335 -14.20 1.80 -1.71
C GLU A 335 -13.59 2.99 -0.95
N GLU A 336 -14.16 3.36 0.20
CA GLU A 336 -13.66 4.43 1.07
C GLU A 336 -12.21 4.19 1.53
N LEU A 337 -11.83 2.92 1.68
CA LEU A 337 -10.49 2.50 2.07
C LEU A 337 -9.51 2.42 0.89
N GLY A 338 -9.94 2.68 -0.35
CA GLY A 338 -9.12 2.55 -1.56
C GLY A 338 -8.91 1.11 -2.02
N TYR A 339 -9.88 0.24 -1.78
CA TYR A 339 -9.96 -1.14 -2.22
C TYR A 339 -11.21 -1.35 -3.09
N SER A 340 -11.34 -2.57 -3.60
CA SER A 340 -12.51 -3.03 -4.33
C SER A 340 -13.21 -4.14 -3.54
N PRO A 341 -14.55 -4.11 -3.42
CA PRO A 341 -15.29 -5.18 -2.80
C PRO A 341 -15.26 -6.44 -3.69
N LEU A 342 -15.07 -7.61 -3.07
CA LEU A 342 -14.93 -8.90 -3.74
C LEU A 342 -16.21 -9.26 -4.51
N PRO A 343 -16.12 -9.60 -5.81
CA PRO A 343 -17.23 -10.18 -6.57
C PRO A 343 -17.70 -11.52 -5.98
N LYS A 344 -18.97 -11.89 -6.28
CA LYS A 344 -19.68 -13.04 -5.70
C LYS A 344 -18.87 -14.34 -5.70
N ASN A 345 -18.25 -14.70 -6.82
CA ASN A 345 -17.46 -15.94 -6.97
C ASN A 345 -16.26 -16.01 -6.00
N LEU A 346 -15.62 -14.87 -5.70
CA LEU A 346 -14.52 -14.81 -4.73
C LEU A 346 -15.02 -14.89 -3.28
N VAL A 347 -16.21 -14.36 -2.99
CA VAL A 347 -16.88 -14.53 -1.68
C VAL A 347 -17.30 -15.98 -1.45
N GLU A 348 -17.88 -16.64 -2.46
CA GLU A 348 -18.27 -18.06 -2.41
C GLU A 348 -17.04 -18.96 -2.16
N ALA A 349 -15.98 -18.78 -2.94
CA ALA A 349 -14.73 -19.52 -2.74
C ALA A 349 -14.06 -19.21 -1.40
N GLY A 350 -14.21 -17.97 -0.91
CA GLY A 350 -13.80 -17.55 0.43
C GLY A 350 -14.50 -18.39 1.51
N PHE A 351 -15.82 -18.39 1.49
CA PHE A 351 -16.68 -19.16 2.38
C PHE A 351 -16.40 -20.67 2.37
N ASP A 352 -16.07 -21.25 1.23
CA ASP A 352 -15.68 -22.66 1.14
C ASP A 352 -14.38 -22.96 1.89
N GLN A 353 -13.46 -21.99 2.02
CA GLN A 353 -12.26 -22.16 2.85
C GLN A 353 -12.55 -21.87 4.34
N VAL A 354 -13.43 -20.92 4.66
CA VAL A 354 -13.88 -20.70 6.06
C VAL A 354 -14.50 -21.98 6.62
N ARG A 355 -15.30 -22.71 5.84
CA ARG A 355 -15.88 -24.01 6.24
C ARG A 355 -14.85 -25.10 6.53
N ARG A 356 -13.60 -24.94 6.08
CA ARG A 356 -12.48 -25.87 6.34
C ARG A 356 -11.64 -25.48 7.56
N VAL A 357 -11.88 -24.32 8.18
CA VAL A 357 -11.23 -23.89 9.43
C VAL A 357 -11.82 -24.68 10.61
N PRO A 358 -11.05 -25.50 11.35
CA PRO A 358 -11.60 -26.30 12.42
C PRO A 358 -12.10 -25.44 13.58
N GLY A 359 -13.42 -25.45 13.83
CA GLY A 359 -14.07 -24.66 14.87
C GLY A 359 -14.78 -23.39 14.36
N ALA A 360 -14.69 -23.05 13.08
CA ALA A 360 -15.41 -21.91 12.50
C ALA A 360 -16.94 -22.07 12.58
N PRO A 361 -17.71 -20.96 12.68
CA PRO A 361 -19.16 -20.99 12.83
C PRO A 361 -19.86 -21.26 11.48
N THR A 362 -19.75 -22.48 10.97
CA THR A 362 -20.17 -22.81 9.59
C THR A 362 -21.67 -22.60 9.30
N SER A 363 -22.52 -22.62 10.33
CA SER A 363 -23.96 -22.33 10.25
C SER A 363 -24.28 -20.85 10.01
N GLU A 364 -23.34 -19.93 10.27
CA GLU A 364 -23.53 -18.48 10.06
C GLU A 364 -23.17 -18.05 8.63
N ILE A 365 -22.50 -18.92 7.87
CA ILE A 365 -21.94 -18.63 6.54
C ILE A 365 -23.02 -18.73 5.47
N ASN A 366 -23.64 -17.60 5.13
CA ASN A 366 -24.73 -17.52 4.14
C ASN A 366 -24.58 -16.31 3.21
N ILE A 367 -24.31 -16.55 1.93
CA ILE A 367 -24.10 -15.48 0.95
C ILE A 367 -25.35 -14.63 0.67
N ASN A 368 -26.55 -15.18 0.83
CA ASN A 368 -27.79 -14.43 0.62
C ASN A 368 -28.06 -13.44 1.78
N LYS A 369 -27.33 -13.55 2.89
CA LYS A 369 -27.32 -12.59 4.02
C LYS A 369 -26.11 -11.65 3.98
N CYS A 370 -25.22 -11.82 3.00
CA CYS A 370 -23.97 -11.09 2.91
C CYS A 370 -24.21 -9.64 2.46
N ARG A 371 -23.82 -8.66 3.28
CA ARG A 371 -23.87 -7.25 2.89
C ARG A 371 -22.62 -6.89 2.07
N ASN A 372 -22.66 -7.17 0.78
CA ASN A 372 -21.60 -6.85 -0.17
C ASN A 372 -22.21 -6.01 -1.33
N PRO A 373 -21.62 -4.86 -1.71
CA PRO A 373 -22.21 -3.97 -2.72
C PRO A 373 -22.15 -4.53 -4.16
N THR A 374 -21.45 -5.65 -4.41
CA THR A 374 -21.24 -6.23 -5.74
C THR A 374 -22.29 -7.24 -6.19
N PHE A 375 -23.15 -7.70 -5.28
CA PHE A 375 -24.28 -8.58 -5.57
C PHE A 375 -25.42 -8.38 -4.57
N SER A 376 -26.66 -8.53 -5.04
CA SER A 376 -27.83 -8.56 -4.16
C SER A 376 -28.06 -9.95 -3.55
N SER A 377 -28.96 -10.02 -2.57
CA SER A 377 -29.31 -11.25 -1.84
C SER A 377 -29.98 -12.34 -2.70
N ASP A 378 -30.50 -11.97 -3.89
CA ASP A 378 -30.99 -12.88 -4.93
C ASP A 378 -29.87 -13.43 -5.84
N GLY A 379 -28.63 -12.95 -5.66
CA GLY A 379 -27.46 -13.31 -6.44
C GLY A 379 -27.26 -12.49 -7.72
N THR A 380 -28.08 -11.48 -8.01
CA THR A 380 -27.87 -10.60 -9.16
C THR A 380 -26.57 -9.81 -9.01
N ASN A 381 -25.70 -9.86 -10.03
CA ASN A 381 -24.49 -9.05 -10.10
C ASN A 381 -24.87 -7.56 -10.34
N THR A 382 -24.53 -6.69 -9.39
CA THR A 382 -24.82 -5.25 -9.44
C THR A 382 -23.70 -4.45 -10.10
N LEU A 383 -22.46 -4.95 -10.10
CA LEU A 383 -21.28 -4.28 -10.67
C LEU A 383 -21.47 -3.96 -12.15
N ALA A 384 -21.86 -4.96 -12.94
CA ALA A 384 -21.95 -4.82 -14.39
C ALA A 384 -22.98 -3.76 -14.83
N LYS A 385 -23.98 -3.46 -13.98
CA LYS A 385 -25.02 -2.46 -14.21
C LYS A 385 -24.65 -1.07 -13.69
N ASN A 386 -23.95 -0.99 -12.56
CA ASN A 386 -23.75 0.24 -11.81
C ASN A 386 -22.34 0.85 -11.97
N ALA A 387 -21.36 0.10 -12.47
CA ALA A 387 -20.01 0.61 -12.70
C ALA A 387 -20.01 1.67 -13.81
N PRO A 388 -19.55 2.91 -13.55
CA PRO A 388 -19.55 3.99 -14.52
C PRO A 388 -18.57 3.71 -15.66
N HIS A 389 -18.94 4.10 -16.88
CA HIS A 389 -18.03 4.12 -18.03
C HIS A 389 -16.93 5.18 -17.84
N PRO A 390 -15.71 4.97 -18.38
CA PRO A 390 -14.68 5.99 -18.37
C PRO A 390 -15.14 7.24 -19.14
N LYS A 391 -14.56 8.40 -18.82
CA LYS A 391 -14.85 9.65 -19.51
C LYS A 391 -14.35 9.60 -20.96
N ASP A 392 -15.07 10.19 -21.91
CA ASP A 392 -14.62 10.27 -23.31
C ASP A 392 -13.24 10.93 -23.45
N CYS A 393 -12.94 11.94 -22.64
CA CYS A 393 -11.62 12.58 -22.61
C CYS A 393 -10.50 11.63 -22.13
N ASP A 394 -10.80 10.53 -21.43
CA ASP A 394 -9.89 9.45 -21.03
C ASP A 394 -9.68 8.37 -22.10
N ARG A 395 -10.36 8.48 -23.25
CA ARG A 395 -10.05 7.66 -24.42
C ARG A 395 -8.68 8.03 -25.00
N LYS A 396 -7.92 7.03 -25.46
CA LYS A 396 -6.63 7.23 -26.15
C LYS A 396 -6.82 8.07 -27.41
N GLY A 397 -6.17 9.22 -27.44
CA GLY A 397 -6.32 10.22 -28.48
C GLY A 397 -5.71 11.56 -28.04
N PRO A 398 -5.96 12.66 -28.77
CA PRO A 398 -5.40 13.97 -28.47
C PRO A 398 -6.01 14.63 -27.22
N THR A 399 -7.18 14.17 -26.77
CA THR A 399 -7.92 14.74 -25.64
C THR A 399 -7.42 14.21 -24.30
N GLN A 400 -7.37 15.08 -23.28
CA GLN A 400 -7.00 14.71 -21.91
C GLN A 400 -7.89 15.43 -20.89
N CYS A 401 -8.45 14.67 -19.94
CA CYS A 401 -9.23 15.22 -18.84
C CYS A 401 -8.29 15.95 -17.85
N SER A 402 -8.75 17.03 -17.22
CA SER A 402 -7.96 17.81 -16.24
C SER A 402 -8.02 17.29 -14.81
N ASP A 403 -8.97 16.39 -14.52
CA ASP A 403 -9.32 15.97 -13.17
C ASP A 403 -8.19 15.21 -12.46
N GLY A 404 -7.97 15.57 -11.19
CA GLY A 404 -7.01 14.90 -10.35
C GLY A 404 -7.47 13.51 -9.91
N THR A 405 -6.53 12.56 -9.89
CA THR A 405 -6.75 11.15 -9.54
C THR A 405 -6.54 10.88 -8.04
N ALA A 406 -7.06 9.75 -7.55
CA ALA A 406 -6.77 9.22 -6.20
C ALA A 406 -6.90 10.26 -5.07
N GLY A 407 -5.88 10.40 -4.22
CA GLY A 407 -5.86 11.38 -3.12
C GLY A 407 -5.72 12.84 -3.57
N ALA A 408 -5.59 13.09 -4.87
CA ALA A 408 -5.57 14.43 -5.47
C ALA A 408 -6.89 14.77 -6.19
N GLN A 409 -7.99 14.04 -5.94
CA GLN A 409 -9.32 14.42 -6.42
C GLN A 409 -9.66 15.88 -6.04
N GLY A 410 -10.23 16.62 -7.00
CA GLY A 410 -10.48 18.06 -6.89
C GLY A 410 -9.26 18.96 -7.09
N GLN A 411 -8.07 18.41 -7.33
CA GLN A 411 -6.87 19.17 -7.71
C GLN A 411 -6.61 19.01 -9.21
N ASP A 412 -7.11 19.93 -10.02
CA ASP A 412 -7.02 19.83 -11.48
C ASP A 412 -5.64 20.22 -12.04
N THR A 413 -5.19 19.46 -13.03
CA THR A 413 -4.03 19.81 -13.86
C THR A 413 -4.51 20.37 -15.20
N ALA A 414 -4.11 21.61 -15.49
CA ALA A 414 -4.46 22.26 -16.75
C ALA A 414 -3.86 21.52 -17.96
N VAL A 415 -4.72 21.15 -18.90
CA VAL A 415 -4.30 20.61 -20.22
C VAL A 415 -4.28 21.72 -21.28
N LYS A 416 -3.42 21.52 -22.30
CA LYS A 416 -3.32 22.39 -23.48
C LYS A 416 -4.69 22.60 -24.14
N PRO A 417 -5.01 23.80 -24.69
CA PRO A 417 -6.32 24.09 -25.27
C PRO A 417 -6.80 23.07 -26.29
N GLU A 418 -5.90 22.59 -27.14
CA GLU A 418 -6.15 21.63 -28.23
C GLU A 418 -6.53 20.23 -27.68
N ALA A 419 -6.13 19.93 -26.45
CA ALA A 419 -6.36 18.67 -25.77
C ALA A 419 -7.57 18.68 -24.81
N ARG A 420 -8.29 19.80 -24.65
CA ARG A 420 -9.40 19.88 -23.67
C ARG A 420 -10.58 18.96 -23.99
N GLY A 421 -10.74 18.59 -25.26
CA GLY A 421 -11.94 17.90 -25.74
C GLY A 421 -13.17 18.80 -25.72
N GLY A 422 -14.18 18.44 -26.51
CA GLY A 422 -15.48 19.11 -26.50
C GLY A 422 -16.28 18.73 -25.26
N ASN A 423 -15.91 19.24 -24.09
CA ASN A 423 -16.69 19.01 -22.89
C ASN A 423 -18.04 19.72 -23.04
N GLY A 424 -19.11 18.93 -23.21
CA GLY A 424 -20.47 19.41 -23.23
C GLY A 424 -20.81 20.03 -21.89
N SER A 425 -20.59 21.34 -21.77
CA SER A 425 -21.12 22.13 -20.67
C SER A 425 -22.63 21.96 -20.67
N SER A 426 -23.19 21.55 -19.52
CA SER A 426 -24.63 21.65 -19.26
C SER A 426 -25.00 23.12 -19.17
N GLY A 427 -25.09 23.78 -20.33
CA GLY A 427 -25.53 25.15 -20.44
C GLY A 427 -26.94 25.27 -19.89
N GLY A 428 -27.08 25.98 -18.77
CA GLY A 428 -28.39 26.33 -18.24
C GLY A 428 -29.20 27.03 -19.34
N SER A 429 -30.49 26.68 -19.43
CA SER A 429 -31.38 27.13 -20.51
C SER A 429 -31.58 28.65 -20.51
N GLY A 430 -30.65 29.36 -21.15
CA GLY A 430 -30.77 30.77 -21.50
C GLY A 430 -31.66 30.90 -22.73
N ASN A 431 -32.98 30.89 -22.51
CA ASN A 431 -33.97 30.86 -23.58
C ASN A 431 -34.07 32.23 -24.29
N GLY A 432 -33.09 32.54 -25.14
CA GLY A 432 -32.99 33.77 -25.91
C GLY A 432 -33.86 33.74 -27.17
N SER A 433 -35.14 34.06 -27.03
CA SER A 433 -36.02 34.40 -28.17
C SER A 433 -36.28 35.90 -28.20
N GLY A 434 -35.73 36.58 -29.20
CA GLY A 434 -36.01 38.00 -29.44
C GLY A 434 -37.13 38.18 -30.46
N SER A 435 -38.11 39.04 -30.17
CA SER A 435 -38.91 39.68 -31.21
C SER A 435 -39.50 41.03 -30.75
N GLY A 436 -39.74 41.89 -31.73
CA GLY A 436 -40.01 43.33 -31.60
C GLY A 436 -41.20 43.77 -30.76
N GLY A 437 -41.01 44.92 -30.09
CA GLY A 437 -41.79 46.14 -30.33
C GLY A 437 -43.24 46.21 -29.83
N GLY A 438 -43.52 47.21 -28.97
CA GLY A 438 -44.89 47.63 -28.66
C GLY A 438 -44.95 48.70 -27.57
N SER A 439 -45.44 49.89 -27.91
CA SER A 439 -45.79 50.95 -26.96
C SER A 439 -47.15 50.64 -26.30
N GLY A 440 -47.33 50.93 -25.01
CA GLY A 440 -48.59 50.64 -24.31
C GLY A 440 -48.68 51.26 -22.90
N ASN A 441 -49.54 52.27 -22.77
CA ASN A 441 -49.87 52.99 -21.53
C ASN A 441 -50.84 52.15 -20.66
N GLY A 442 -50.82 52.23 -19.31
CA GLY A 442 -51.91 51.60 -18.53
C GLY A 442 -51.75 51.37 -17.01
N THR A 443 -51.92 52.43 -16.21
CA THR A 443 -52.63 52.47 -14.90
C THR A 443 -52.79 51.22 -13.99
N GLY A 444 -52.45 51.38 -12.69
CA GLY A 444 -53.41 51.06 -11.61
C GLY A 444 -52.92 50.34 -10.35
N LYS A 445 -52.96 51.05 -9.19
CA LYS A 445 -53.21 50.63 -7.78
C LYS A 445 -52.62 49.29 -7.25
N GLY A 446 -52.07 49.21 -6.03
CA GLY A 446 -51.92 50.19 -4.94
C GLY A 446 -51.79 49.50 -3.57
N SER A 447 -51.42 50.25 -2.51
CA SER A 447 -51.12 49.79 -1.13
C SER A 447 -49.85 48.93 -1.01
N GLY A 448 -48.93 49.10 -0.05
CA GLY A 448 -48.84 49.95 1.16
C GLY A 448 -48.14 49.14 2.28
N GLY A 449 -47.29 49.67 3.16
CA GLY A 449 -46.66 50.98 3.32
C GLY A 449 -45.79 51.01 4.60
N LYS A 450 -44.91 52.02 4.75
CA LYS A 450 -43.96 52.27 5.89
C LYS A 450 -42.85 51.19 6.01
N GLY A 451 -41.56 51.49 6.19
CA GLY A 451 -40.88 52.66 6.80
C GLY A 451 -40.11 52.15 8.05
N THR A 452 -38.90 52.57 8.44
CA THR A 452 -37.96 53.67 8.07
C THR A 452 -36.55 53.22 8.48
N GLY A 453 -35.44 53.54 7.78
CA GLY A 453 -34.54 54.69 8.06
C GLY A 453 -33.50 54.41 9.17
N THR A 454 -32.24 54.90 9.16
CA THR A 454 -31.49 55.85 8.30
C THR A 454 -29.99 55.92 8.69
N GLY A 455 -29.09 56.36 7.78
CA GLY A 455 -27.69 56.80 8.03
C GLY A 455 -26.61 55.67 8.01
N GLY A 456 -25.41 55.78 7.41
CA GLY A 456 -24.67 56.92 6.79
C GLY A 456 -24.01 57.83 7.86
N THR A 457 -22.71 58.20 7.87
CA THR A 457 -21.51 58.03 6.98
C THR A 457 -20.22 57.97 7.86
N GLY A 458 -18.96 57.78 7.41
CA GLY A 458 -18.40 57.38 6.10
C GLY A 458 -17.26 58.27 5.54
N GLY A 459 -15.96 57.93 5.72
CA GLY A 459 -14.82 58.64 5.09
C GLY A 459 -13.38 58.35 5.64
N ALA A 460 -12.42 58.26 4.71
CA ALA A 460 -10.94 58.47 4.81
C ALA A 460 -10.01 57.49 5.58
N GLY A 461 -8.81 57.23 5.00
CA GLY A 461 -7.62 56.64 5.65
C GLY A 461 -6.61 57.73 6.11
N PRO A 462 -5.27 57.59 5.99
CA PRO A 462 -4.47 56.48 5.40
C PRO A 462 -3.09 56.16 6.08
N THR A 463 -2.37 55.15 5.54
CA THR A 463 -0.88 55.00 5.38
C THR A 463 0.16 54.94 6.53
N SER A 464 1.24 54.17 6.24
CA SER A 464 2.64 54.19 6.76
C SER A 464 2.89 53.66 8.19
N GLY A 465 4.06 53.12 8.57
CA GLY A 465 5.34 52.80 7.87
C GLY A 465 6.08 51.69 8.66
N ALA A 466 7.09 50.99 8.12
CA ALA A 466 8.53 51.33 8.22
C ALA A 466 9.07 51.39 9.69
N THR A 467 10.21 50.81 10.11
CA THR A 467 11.38 50.22 9.42
C THR A 467 12.36 49.63 10.44
N GLN A 468 13.25 48.69 10.02
CA GLN A 468 14.65 48.49 10.49
C GLN A 468 14.90 48.19 11.99
N ASP A 469 16.01 47.64 12.48
CA ASP A 469 17.17 46.85 12.03
C ASP A 469 17.99 46.66 13.33
N SER A 470 18.91 45.68 13.35
CA SER A 470 20.31 45.80 13.81
C SER A 470 20.81 44.60 14.63
N ASP A 471 22.02 44.20 14.29
CA ASP A 471 22.70 42.98 14.73
C ASP A 471 23.38 43.11 16.11
N GLY A 472 23.85 41.98 16.66
CA GLY A 472 24.67 41.97 17.88
C GLY A 472 25.19 40.57 18.23
N ASP A 473 26.41 40.26 17.82
CA ASP A 473 27.09 38.98 18.09
C ASP A 473 27.51 38.80 19.56
N GLY A 474 27.61 37.54 20.03
CA GLY A 474 28.17 37.19 21.34
C GLY A 474 28.46 35.70 21.54
N ILE A 475 29.74 35.37 21.73
CA ILE A 475 30.33 34.07 22.14
C ILE A 475 31.30 34.42 23.30
N PRO A 476 31.42 33.69 24.45
CA PRO A 476 31.61 32.22 24.59
C PRO A 476 30.68 31.59 25.67
N ASP A 477 30.87 30.42 26.30
CA ASP A 477 32.00 29.46 26.40
C ASP A 477 31.56 28.00 26.68
N ALA A 478 32.50 27.08 26.94
CA ALA A 478 32.32 25.64 27.16
C ALA A 478 32.17 25.22 28.65
N GLN A 479 31.51 24.07 28.92
CA GLN A 479 32.19 22.84 29.39
C GLN A 479 31.24 21.61 29.57
N GLU A 480 31.80 20.44 29.22
CA GLU A 480 31.58 19.07 29.73
C GLU A 480 30.22 18.35 29.83
N SER A 481 30.33 17.04 29.60
CA SER A 481 29.27 16.04 29.53
C SER A 481 28.99 15.34 30.86
N ALA A 482 27.72 15.06 31.17
CA ALA A 482 27.32 14.05 32.14
C ALA A 482 26.30 13.08 31.50
N ALA A 483 26.44 11.78 31.80
CA ALA A 483 25.59 10.74 31.24
C ALA A 483 24.19 10.73 31.86
N ALA A 484 23.16 10.50 31.03
CA ALA A 484 21.77 10.39 31.48
C ALA A 484 21.23 8.96 31.30
N THR A 485 20.65 8.42 32.38
CA THR A 485 20.01 7.10 32.46
C THR A 485 18.76 7.03 31.55
N GLN A 486 18.58 5.93 30.82
CA GLN A 486 17.37 5.72 30.02
C GLN A 486 16.14 5.44 30.92
N GLY A 487 15.11 6.28 30.79
CA GLY A 487 13.77 5.98 31.28
C GLY A 487 12.99 5.15 30.24
N GLY A 488 12.41 4.02 30.66
CA GLY A 488 11.52 3.22 29.81
C GLY A 488 10.11 3.78 29.75
N THR A 489 9.44 3.62 28.61
CA THR A 489 8.02 3.97 28.44
C THR A 489 7.12 2.89 29.03
N THR A 490 6.23 3.28 29.95
CA THR A 490 5.21 2.38 30.51
C THR A 490 4.02 2.29 29.55
N ILE A 491 3.62 1.05 29.22
CA ILE A 491 2.45 0.76 28.39
C ILE A 491 1.30 0.35 29.32
N ASP A 492 0.10 0.88 29.06
CA ASP A 492 -1.11 0.51 29.78
C ASP A 492 -1.52 -0.95 29.42
N PRO A 493 -1.62 -1.87 30.41
CA PRO A 493 -1.81 -3.29 30.13
C PRO A 493 -3.23 -3.67 29.70
N ASP A 494 -4.24 -2.84 29.98
CA ASP A 494 -5.65 -3.12 29.70
C ASP A 494 -6.11 -2.52 28.36
N THR A 495 -5.51 -1.42 27.93
CA THR A 495 -5.83 -0.70 26.68
C THR A 495 -4.78 -0.85 25.59
N GLY A 496 -3.54 -1.20 25.94
CA GLY A 496 -2.42 -1.32 25.00
C GLY A 496 -1.93 0.02 24.42
N GLN A 497 -2.28 1.14 25.05
CA GLN A 497 -1.83 2.48 24.65
C GLN A 497 -0.57 2.91 25.41
N VAL A 498 0.19 3.83 24.82
CA VAL A 498 1.35 4.46 25.45
C VAL A 498 0.88 5.67 26.24
N ILE A 499 1.25 5.76 27.51
CA ILE A 499 0.84 6.86 28.39
C ILE A 499 1.79 8.05 28.13
N SER A 500 1.43 8.93 27.21
CA SER A 500 2.18 10.17 26.95
C SER A 500 1.84 11.25 27.97
N ALA A 501 2.86 11.90 28.54
CA ALA A 501 2.72 13.16 29.25
C ALA A 501 2.82 14.34 28.26
N ASP A 502 2.01 15.38 28.45
CA ASP A 502 1.81 16.47 27.49
C ASP A 502 3.00 17.43 27.34
N GLY A 503 3.15 17.95 26.10
CA GLY A 503 3.60 19.33 25.85
C GLY A 503 4.98 19.52 25.20
N GLY A 504 5.00 20.00 23.94
CA GLY A 504 6.19 20.63 23.34
C GLY A 504 6.41 20.32 21.85
N THR A 505 6.63 21.36 21.05
CA THR A 505 6.83 21.28 19.60
C THR A 505 8.23 20.84 19.18
N GLY A 506 8.34 19.93 18.20
CA GLY A 506 9.45 19.91 17.23
C GLY A 506 10.12 18.56 16.94
N GLY A 507 10.22 18.21 15.65
CA GLY A 507 11.34 17.43 15.12
C GLY A 507 11.32 15.90 15.19
N GLY A 508 10.65 15.25 14.23
CA GLY A 508 11.16 14.04 13.56
C GLY A 508 11.41 12.77 14.39
N ASP A 509 10.35 12.03 14.72
CA ASP A 509 10.48 10.68 15.28
C ASP A 509 10.97 9.65 14.24
N THR A 510 12.21 9.20 14.43
CA THR A 510 12.75 8.00 13.80
C THR A 510 12.12 6.76 14.43
N SER A 511 11.27 6.04 13.69
CA SER A 511 10.91 4.67 14.05
C SER A 511 12.15 3.77 13.96
N VAL A 512 12.72 3.43 15.12
CA VAL A 512 13.87 2.52 15.23
C VAL A 512 13.42 1.10 14.94
N VAL A 513 13.33 0.78 13.65
CA VAL A 513 13.16 -0.60 13.17
C VAL A 513 14.53 -1.28 13.25
N ALA A 514 14.75 -2.03 14.32
CA ALA A 514 15.87 -2.96 14.43
C ALA A 514 15.67 -4.13 13.45
N SER A 515 15.95 -3.89 12.17
CA SER A 515 16.08 -4.94 11.18
C SER A 515 17.31 -5.80 11.52
N PRO A 516 17.20 -7.13 11.67
CA PRO A 516 18.39 -7.97 11.66
C PRO A 516 19.06 -7.79 10.30
N VAL A 517 20.31 -7.34 10.30
CA VAL A 517 21.09 -7.14 9.07
C VAL A 517 21.26 -8.47 8.35
N GLY A 518 20.45 -8.66 7.30
CA GLY A 518 20.64 -9.72 6.31
C GLY A 518 22.03 -9.58 5.72
N LEU A 519 22.92 -10.51 6.07
CA LEU A 519 24.33 -10.43 5.71
C LEU A 519 24.47 -10.61 4.20
N ALA A 520 24.73 -9.49 3.50
CA ALA A 520 25.18 -9.53 2.12
C ALA A 520 26.32 -10.54 1.95
N SER A 521 26.32 -11.22 0.81
CA SER A 521 27.28 -12.27 0.43
C SER A 521 28.67 -11.68 0.21
N ASP A 522 29.35 -11.38 1.30
CA ASP A 522 30.67 -10.78 1.29
C ASP A 522 31.76 -11.86 1.20
N ARG A 523 32.84 -11.56 0.47
CA ARG A 523 33.81 -12.57 0.03
C ARG A 523 34.60 -13.14 1.22
N PHE A 524 34.97 -14.41 1.10
CA PHE A 524 35.40 -15.36 2.17
C PHE A 524 36.61 -14.97 3.07
N GLY A 525 37.16 -13.76 2.95
CA GLY A 525 38.36 -13.31 3.66
C GLY A 525 38.09 -12.60 5.01
N LEU A 526 37.31 -11.52 5.00
CA LEU A 526 37.34 -10.55 6.11
C LEU A 526 36.71 -11.08 7.42
N ARG A 527 35.57 -11.77 7.35
CA ARG A 527 34.94 -12.36 8.55
C ARG A 527 35.79 -13.46 9.17
N SER A 528 36.42 -14.29 8.35
CA SER A 528 37.33 -15.36 8.79
C SER A 528 38.54 -14.78 9.53
N ALA A 529 39.13 -13.70 8.98
CA ALA A 529 40.22 -12.97 9.62
C ALA A 529 39.81 -12.32 10.96
N LEU A 530 38.63 -11.68 11.01
CA LEU A 530 38.11 -11.07 12.24
C LEU A 530 37.80 -12.11 13.32
N MET A 531 37.17 -13.25 12.97
CA MET A 531 36.91 -14.33 13.93
C MET A 531 38.21 -14.97 14.45
N ALA A 532 39.23 -15.14 13.59
CA ALA A 532 40.55 -15.59 14.03
C ALA A 532 41.21 -14.59 15.00
N LEU A 533 41.12 -13.29 14.71
CA LEU A 533 41.65 -12.24 15.60
C LEU A 533 40.95 -12.25 16.96
N SER A 534 39.62 -12.38 16.98
CA SER A 534 38.82 -12.49 18.21
C SER A 534 39.17 -13.73 19.03
N ALA A 535 39.41 -14.88 18.38
CA ALA A 535 39.84 -16.10 19.06
C ALA A 535 41.24 -15.95 19.70
N VAL A 536 42.18 -15.30 19.01
CA VAL A 536 43.51 -15.00 19.54
C VAL A 536 43.45 -14.02 20.72
N LEU A 537 42.61 -12.98 20.64
CA LEU A 537 42.38 -12.04 21.75
C LEU A 537 41.76 -12.72 22.98
N LEU A 538 40.76 -13.59 22.79
CA LEU A 538 40.16 -14.37 23.88
C LEU A 538 41.17 -15.33 24.52
N LEU A 539 42.00 -16.03 23.73
CA LEU A 539 43.10 -16.83 24.24
C LEU A 539 44.12 -15.98 25.02
N GLY A 540 44.44 -14.77 24.55
CA GLY A 540 45.30 -13.82 25.25
C GLY A 540 44.74 -13.40 26.60
N VAL A 541 43.43 -13.12 26.69
CA VAL A 541 42.76 -12.73 27.94
C VAL A 541 42.62 -13.89 28.92
N VAL A 542 42.42 -15.13 28.45
CA VAL A 542 42.30 -16.31 29.32
C VAL A 542 43.67 -16.81 29.80
N VAL A 543 44.69 -16.80 28.94
CA VAL A 543 46.02 -17.39 29.23
C VAL A 543 47.01 -16.35 29.78
N GLY A 544 46.85 -15.07 29.44
CA GLY A 544 47.71 -13.98 29.91
C GLY A 544 47.78 -13.85 31.44
N PRO A 545 46.66 -13.60 32.15
CA PRO A 545 46.62 -13.44 33.59
C PRO A 545 47.24 -14.59 34.41
N PRO A 546 46.96 -15.89 34.15
CA PRO A 546 47.59 -16.98 34.90
C PRO A 546 49.10 -17.12 34.60
N LEU A 547 49.57 -16.77 33.40
CA LEU A 547 51.00 -16.76 33.08
C LEU A 547 51.74 -15.60 33.72
N THR A 548 51.17 -14.38 33.72
CA THR A 548 51.78 -13.22 34.38
C THR A 548 51.79 -13.39 35.90
N ALA A 549 50.71 -13.91 36.50
CA ALA A 549 50.67 -14.27 37.92
C ALA A 549 51.75 -15.29 38.29
N ARG A 550 51.94 -16.36 37.50
CA ARG A 550 53.02 -17.34 37.71
C ARG A 550 54.41 -16.72 37.56
N ALA A 551 54.63 -15.84 36.57
CA ALA A 551 55.90 -15.16 36.37
C ALA A 551 56.25 -14.21 37.54
N LEU A 552 55.25 -13.48 38.05
CA LEU A 552 55.42 -12.59 39.21
C LEU A 552 55.69 -13.39 40.49
N ALA A 553 54.94 -14.46 40.76
CA ALA A 553 55.19 -15.34 41.90
C ALA A 553 56.58 -16.01 41.87
N ALA A 554 57.05 -16.42 40.69
CA ALA A 554 58.40 -16.94 40.51
C ALA A 554 59.48 -15.87 40.74
N ARG A 555 59.19 -14.59 40.45
CA ARG A 555 60.11 -13.46 40.67
C ARG A 555 60.16 -13.04 42.15
N ALA A 556 59.03 -13.04 42.85
CA ALA A 556 58.97 -12.80 44.31
C ALA A 556 59.75 -13.87 45.08
N ARG A 557 59.56 -15.16 44.76
CA ARG A 557 60.32 -16.28 45.36
C ARG A 557 61.84 -16.18 45.15
N ARG A 558 62.31 -15.51 44.10
CA ARG A 558 63.75 -15.24 43.87
C ARG A 558 64.29 -14.03 44.63
N LYS A 559 63.43 -13.21 45.24
CA LYS A 559 63.80 -12.01 46.02
C LYS A 559 63.69 -12.18 47.53
N GLY A 560 63.07 -13.25 48.01
CA GLY A 560 62.96 -13.54 49.45
C GLY A 560 61.89 -12.72 50.19
N GLU A 561 61.00 -12.04 49.48
CA GLU A 561 59.84 -11.35 50.05
C GLU A 561 58.70 -12.35 50.30
N PRO A 562 58.00 -12.29 51.46
CA PRO A 562 56.84 -13.13 51.72
C PRO A 562 55.69 -12.74 50.78
N VAL A 563 54.91 -13.76 50.35
CA VAL A 563 53.81 -13.66 49.37
C VAL A 563 52.49 -13.31 50.04
#